data_AF-A6GHV5-F1
#
_entry.id   AF-A6GHV5-F1
#
_cell.length_a   1.000
_cell.length_b   1.000
_cell.length_c   1.000
_cell.angle_alpha   90.00
_cell.angle_beta   90.00
_cell.angle_gamma   90.00
#
_symmetry.space_group_name_H-M   'P 1'
#
loop_
_entity.id
_entity.type
_entity.pdbx_description
1 polymer ?
#
loop_
_entity_poly.entity_id
_entity_poly.type
_entity_poly.pdbx_seq_one_letter_code
_entity_poly.pdbx_strand_id
1 'polypeptide(L)'
;MSDPLQDAVVALVDRHSEHGVTMGAIVDALVADGANEREVELAVWGLIQARHLTPHGFVCRTVRSANGGESRTYEFVLIPWSPALDDQLELDLGQGRGQGQGQAGAAGV
;
A
#
# COMPACT_ATOMS: atom_id res chain seq x y z
N MET A 1 15.48 -18.33 -5.85
CA MET A 1 16.10 -18.39 -4.50
C MET A 1 15.36 -17.37 -3.66
N SER A 2 14.86 -17.75 -2.49
CA SER A 2 14.19 -16.79 -1.61
C SER A 2 15.20 -15.73 -1.18
N ASP A 3 14.80 -14.47 -1.25
CA ASP A 3 15.60 -13.35 -0.77
C ASP A 3 15.46 -13.31 0.76
N PRO A 4 16.53 -13.52 1.54
CA PRO A 4 16.44 -13.61 3.00
C PRO A 4 15.87 -12.35 3.64
N LEU A 5 16.04 -11.18 3.00
CA LEU A 5 15.45 -9.94 3.49
C LEU A 5 13.94 -9.92 3.29
N GLN A 6 13.46 -10.37 2.12
CA GLN A 6 12.03 -10.49 1.85
C GLN A 6 11.38 -11.54 2.77
N ASP A 7 12.05 -12.66 3.02
CA ASP A 7 11.58 -13.68 3.96
C ASP A 7 11.43 -13.10 5.37
N ALA A 8 12.39 -12.28 5.82
CA ALA A 8 12.34 -11.63 7.12
C ALA A 8 11.17 -10.62 7.22
N VAL A 9 10.92 -9.84 6.16
CA VAL A 9 9.76 -8.93 6.08
C VAL A 9 8.46 -9.72 6.20
N VAL A 10 8.28 -10.76 5.39
CA VAL A 10 7.07 -11.60 5.40
C VAL A 10 6.86 -12.22 6.78
N ALA A 11 7.90 -12.82 7.36
CA ALA A 11 7.82 -13.42 8.69
C ALA A 11 7.42 -12.42 9.76
N LEU A 12 7.89 -11.17 9.68
CA LEU A 12 7.54 -10.13 10.63
C LEU A 12 6.08 -9.70 10.47
N VAL A 13 5.58 -9.55 9.24
CA VAL A 13 4.18 -9.21 8.98
C VAL A 13 3.23 -10.33 9.38
N ASP A 14 3.57 -11.59 9.11
CA ASP A 14 2.77 -12.77 9.46
C ASP A 14 2.51 -12.86 10.98
N ARG A 15 3.51 -12.55 11.80
CA ARG A 15 3.38 -12.52 13.28
C ARG A 15 2.33 -11.52 13.79
N HIS A 16 1.97 -10.53 12.98
CA HIS A 16 1.04 -9.46 13.34
C HIS A 16 -0.17 -9.41 12.39
N SER A 17 -0.45 -10.51 11.69
CA SER A 17 -1.46 -10.60 10.63
C SER A 17 -2.85 -10.05 10.98
N GLU A 18 -3.29 -10.15 12.24
CA GLU A 18 -4.59 -9.63 12.69
C GLU A 18 -4.70 -8.10 12.71
N HIS A 19 -3.59 -7.39 12.97
CA HIS A 19 -3.58 -5.94 13.20
C HIS A 19 -2.72 -5.18 12.17
N GLY A 20 -1.88 -5.90 11.44
CA GLY A 20 -0.88 -5.37 10.52
C GLY A 20 0.28 -4.68 11.22
N VAL A 21 1.27 -4.30 10.42
CA VAL A 21 2.50 -3.64 10.87
C VAL A 21 2.74 -2.41 10.03
N THR A 22 3.03 -1.28 10.68
CA THR A 22 3.44 -0.06 9.97
C THR A 22 4.78 -0.30 9.26
N MET A 23 4.93 0.20 8.04
CA MET A 23 6.17 0.06 7.26
C MET A 23 7.40 0.53 8.04
N GLY A 24 7.32 1.63 8.78
CA GLY A 24 8.40 2.12 9.64
C GLY A 24 8.77 1.14 10.75
N ALA A 25 7.82 0.43 11.35
CA ALA A 25 8.13 -0.59 12.37
C ALA A 25 8.85 -1.82 11.78
N ILE A 26 8.57 -2.17 10.52
CA ILE A 26 9.31 -3.21 9.80
C ILE A 26 10.75 -2.75 9.58
N VAL A 27 10.92 -1.52 9.07
CA VAL A 27 12.22 -0.89 8.84
C VAL A 27 13.03 -0.81 10.13
N ASP A 28 12.45 -0.26 11.20
CA ASP A 28 13.11 -0.11 12.50
C ASP A 28 13.60 -1.46 13.05
N ALA A 29 12.77 -2.50 12.96
CA ALA A 29 13.12 -3.83 13.45
C ALA A 29 14.29 -4.45 12.66
N LEU A 30 14.24 -4.39 11.32
CA LEU A 30 15.28 -5.00 10.48
C LEU A 30 16.58 -4.19 10.46
N VAL A 31 16.51 -2.86 10.58
CA VAL A 31 17.69 -2.00 10.76
C VAL A 31 18.36 -2.27 12.11
N ALA A 32 17.59 -2.50 13.18
CA ALA A 32 18.14 -2.91 14.46
C ALA A 32 18.91 -4.25 14.39
N ASP A 33 18.50 -5.14 13.48
CA ASP A 33 19.17 -6.41 13.17
C ASP A 33 20.32 -6.27 12.14
N GLY A 34 20.61 -5.05 11.68
CA GLY A 34 21.76 -4.73 10.82
C GLY A 34 21.46 -4.63 9.32
N ALA A 35 20.19 -4.68 8.91
CA ALA A 35 19.81 -4.46 7.51
C ALA A 35 19.95 -2.98 7.11
N ASN A 36 20.11 -2.72 5.81
CA ASN A 36 20.07 -1.37 5.27
C ASN A 36 18.63 -0.89 5.11
N GLU A 37 18.32 0.30 5.62
CA GLU A 37 16.98 0.92 5.56
C GLU A 37 16.40 0.93 4.15
N ARG A 38 17.15 1.43 3.16
CA ARG A 38 16.69 1.54 1.77
C ARG A 38 16.43 0.17 1.14
N GLU A 39 17.23 -0.83 1.48
CA GLU A 39 17.03 -2.20 0.99
C GLU A 39 15.76 -2.81 1.58
N VAL A 40 15.47 -2.56 2.86
CA VAL A 40 14.22 -2.99 3.50
C VAL A 40 13.02 -2.35 2.80
N GLU A 41 13.05 -1.04 2.56
CA GLU A 41 11.96 -0.34 1.87
C GLU A 41 11.72 -0.92 0.46
N LEU A 42 12.80 -1.13 -0.30
CA LEU A 42 12.71 -1.73 -1.63
C LEU A 42 12.16 -3.17 -1.59
N ALA A 43 12.56 -3.96 -0.59
CA ALA A 43 12.02 -5.31 -0.39
C ALA A 43 10.51 -5.28 -0.09
N VAL A 44 10.06 -4.37 0.78
CA VAL A 44 8.63 -4.17 1.06
C VAL A 44 7.87 -3.81 -0.23
N TRP A 45 8.38 -2.87 -1.02
CA TRP A 45 7.76 -2.50 -2.30
C TRP A 45 7.71 -3.66 -3.30
N GLY A 46 8.77 -4.46 -3.36
CA GLY A 46 8.81 -5.67 -4.19
C GLY A 46 7.76 -6.69 -3.78
N LEU A 47 7.59 -6.90 -2.47
CA LEU A 47 6.59 -7.82 -1.91
C LEU A 47 5.14 -7.35 -2.13
N ILE A 48 4.88 -6.05 -2.07
CA ILE A 48 3.57 -5.49 -2.44
C ILE A 48 3.28 -5.76 -3.92
N GLN A 49 4.24 -5.44 -4.81
CA GLN A 49 4.09 -5.67 -6.26
C GLN A 49 3.91 -7.16 -6.61
N ALA A 50 4.57 -8.04 -5.86
CA ALA A 50 4.48 -9.48 -6.03
C ALA A 50 3.26 -10.12 -5.33
N ARG A 51 2.34 -9.33 -4.76
CA ARG A 51 1.17 -9.81 -4.02
C ARG A 51 1.52 -10.77 -2.88
N HIS A 52 2.58 -10.44 -2.14
CA HIS A 52 2.90 -11.08 -0.86
C HIS A 52 2.45 -10.24 0.34
N LEU A 53 2.25 -8.94 0.16
CA LEU A 53 1.74 -8.02 1.18
C LEU A 53 0.58 -7.20 0.61
N THR A 54 -0.39 -6.86 1.48
CA THR A 54 -1.48 -5.93 1.14
C THR A 54 -1.40 -4.68 2.02
N PRO A 55 -1.36 -3.47 1.45
CA PRO A 55 -1.63 -2.24 2.19
C PRO A 55 -3.09 -2.22 2.63
N HIS A 56 -3.36 -2.29 3.94
CA HIS A 56 -4.74 -2.33 4.46
C HIS A 56 -5.17 -1.06 5.20
N GLY A 57 -4.24 -0.14 5.42
CA GLY A 57 -4.49 1.11 6.11
C GLY A 57 -3.29 2.05 6.08
N PHE A 58 -3.44 3.19 6.75
CA PHE A 58 -2.38 4.18 6.89
C PHE A 58 -2.34 4.72 8.32
N VAL A 59 -1.14 5.04 8.79
CA VAL A 59 -0.94 5.81 10.03
C VAL A 59 -0.49 7.22 9.64
N CYS A 60 -1.13 8.23 10.24
CA CYS A 60 -0.67 9.61 10.17
C CYS A 60 0.13 9.93 11.44
N ARG A 61 1.39 10.33 11.27
CA ARG A 61 2.23 10.83 12.34
C ARG A 61 2.39 12.32 12.20
N THR A 62 2.17 13.04 13.30
CA THR A 62 2.49 14.47 13.39
C THR A 62 3.84 14.62 14.06
N VAL A 63 4.82 15.16 13.32
CA VAL A 63 6.17 15.43 13.80
C VAL A 63 6.27 16.90 14.13
N ARG A 64 6.64 17.20 15.37
CA ARG A 64 6.91 18.58 15.83
C ARG A 64 8.41 18.79 15.90
N SER A 65 8.91 19.80 15.21
CA SER A 65 10.31 20.18 15.28
C SER A 65 10.57 21.15 16.43
N ALA A 66 11.80 21.16 16.94
CA ALA A 66 12.19 22.01 18.08
C ALA A 66 12.03 23.52 17.80
N ASN A 67 12.00 23.93 16.52
CA ASN A 67 11.76 25.31 16.10
C ASN A 67 10.25 25.65 15.90
N GLY A 68 9.34 24.78 16.36
CA GLY A 68 7.90 25.02 16.32
C GLY A 68 7.22 24.67 15.00
N GLY A 69 7.92 24.02 14.07
CA GLY A 69 7.33 23.47 12.85
C GLY A 69 6.51 22.21 13.12
N GLU A 70 5.41 22.05 12.39
CA GLU A 70 4.60 20.84 12.40
C GLU A 70 4.61 20.25 10.99
N SER A 71 4.93 18.96 10.88
CA SER A 71 4.83 18.20 9.63
C SER A 71 4.01 16.94 9.85
N ARG A 72 3.32 16.47 8.80
CA ARG A 72 2.56 15.23 8.83
C ARG A 72 3.18 14.24 7.86
N THR A 73 3.45 13.04 8.36
CA THR A 73 3.96 11.92 7.59
C THR A 73 2.92 10.81 7.60
N TYR A 74 2.71 10.19 6.45
CA TYR A 74 1.79 9.06 6.31
C TYR A 74 2.59 7.83 5.91
N GLU A 75 2.28 6.69 6.51
CA GLU A 75 2.89 5.40 6.18
C GLU A 75 1.84 4.30 6.10
N PHE A 76 2.11 3.27 5.29
CA PHE A 76 1.23 2.12 5.16
C PHE A 76 1.26 1.23 6.40
N VAL A 77 0.12 0.60 6.66
CA VAL A 77 0.00 -0.57 7.53
C VAL A 77 -0.19 -1.81 6.66
N LEU A 78 0.73 -2.76 6.81
CA LEU A 78 0.86 -3.93 5.95
C LEU A 78 0.38 -5.18 6.68
N ILE A 79 -0.34 -6.03 5.97
CA ILE A 79 -0.76 -7.38 6.39
C ILE A 79 -0.28 -8.38 5.34
N PRO A 80 -0.31 -9.70 5.63
CA PRO A 80 -0.12 -10.71 4.60
C PRO A 80 -1.13 -10.49 3.47
N TRP A 81 -0.74 -10.86 2.25
CA TRP A 81 -1.60 -10.63 1.09
C TRP A 81 -3.01 -11.19 1.31
N SER A 82 -4.00 -10.34 1.06
CA SER A 82 -5.40 -10.66 1.18
C SER A 82 -6.08 -10.43 -0.17
N PRO A 83 -6.51 -11.51 -0.88
CA PRO A 83 -7.20 -11.39 -2.16
C PRO A 83 -8.42 -10.47 -2.07
N ALA A 84 -9.18 -10.57 -0.97
CA ALA A 84 -10.40 -9.80 -0.76
C ALA A 84 -10.17 -8.28 -0.65
N LEU A 85 -8.96 -7.87 -0.22
CA LEU A 85 -8.56 -6.46 -0.15
C LEU A 85 -7.81 -6.03 -1.42
N ASP A 86 -7.07 -6.94 -2.06
CA ASP A 86 -6.40 -6.70 -3.34
C ASP A 86 -7.42 -6.43 -4.46
N ASP A 87 -8.51 -7.18 -4.50
CA ASP A 87 -9.62 -6.99 -5.46
C ASP A 87 -10.27 -5.60 -5.34
N GLN A 88 -10.15 -4.91 -4.21
CA GLN A 88 -10.67 -3.54 -4.04
C GLN A 88 -9.83 -2.49 -4.78
N LEU A 89 -8.59 -2.83 -5.12
CA LEU A 89 -7.68 -1.96 -5.87
C LEU A 89 -7.89 -2.05 -7.38
N GLU A 90 -8.60 -3.08 -7.85
CA GLU A 90 -9.01 -3.22 -9.24
C GLU A 90 -10.13 -2.22 -9.55
N LEU A 91 -9.73 -0.99 -9.91
CA LEU A 91 -10.63 0.06 -10.32
C LEU A 91 -11.16 -0.24 -11.74
N ASP A 92 -12.31 -0.90 -11.83
CA ASP A 92 -13.07 -0.99 -13.08
C ASP A 92 -13.71 0.38 -13.36
N LEU A 93 -13.01 1.21 -14.14
CA LEU A 93 -13.48 2.53 -14.54
C LEU A 93 -14.72 2.48 -15.46
N GLY A 94 -15.20 1.30 -15.82
CA GLY A 94 -16.24 1.10 -16.81
C GLY A 94 -15.74 1.58 -18.17
N GLN A 95 -15.79 0.73 -19.19
CA GLN A 95 -15.67 1.25 -20.54
C GLN A 95 -16.75 2.30 -20.75
N GLY A 96 -16.34 3.57 -20.84
CA GLY A 96 -17.18 4.68 -21.23
C GLY A 96 -17.74 4.45 -22.62
N ARG A 97 -18.75 3.59 -22.75
CA ARG A 97 -19.65 3.58 -23.89
C ARG A 97 -20.52 4.80 -23.72
N GLY A 98 -20.05 5.91 -24.27
CA GLY A 98 -20.89 7.00 -24.71
C GLY A 98 -21.90 6.47 -25.72
N GLN A 99 -23.00 5.90 -25.23
CA GLN A 99 -24.24 5.80 -25.99
C GLN A 99 -24.87 7.19 -25.97
N GLY A 100 -24.34 8.08 -26.80
CA GLY A 100 -25.12 9.19 -27.32
C GLY A 100 -26.19 8.60 -28.24
N GLN A 101 -27.32 8.18 -27.66
CA GLN A 101 -28.53 7.88 -28.41
C GLN A 101 -28.97 9.16 -29.12
N GLY A 102 -28.65 9.26 -30.40
CA GLY A 102 -29.35 10.14 -31.31
C GLY A 102 -30.79 9.68 -31.40
N GLN A 103 -31.72 10.49 -30.87
CA GLN A 103 -33.14 10.31 -31.13
C GLN A 103 -33.81 11.66 -31.40
N ALA A 104 -34.25 11.78 -32.66
CA ALA A 104 -35.44 12.43 -33.20
C ALA A 104 -35.69 13.94 -33.03
N GLY A 105 -35.94 14.59 -34.17
CA GLY A 105 -36.58 15.90 -34.24
C GLY A 105 -36.81 16.36 -35.69
N ALA A 106 -37.55 15.59 -36.48
CA ALA A 106 -38.12 16.06 -37.74
C ALA A 106 -39.35 16.95 -37.46
N ALA A 107 -39.32 18.19 -37.93
CA ALA A 107 -40.47 19.05 -38.24
C ALA A 107 -39.90 20.24 -39.04
N GLY A 108 -40.31 20.60 -40.26
CA GLY A 108 -41.60 20.39 -40.90
C GLY A 108 -42.59 21.46 -40.47
N VAL A 109 -42.40 22.72 -40.91
CA VAL A 109 -43.33 23.61 -41.67
C VAL A 109 -42.50 24.77 -42.22
#